data_AF-A0A436GLR6-F1
#
_entry.id   AF-A0A436GLR6-F1
#
_cell.length_a   1.000
_cell.length_b   1.000
_cell.length_c   1.000
_cell.angle_alpha   90.00
_cell.angle_beta   90.00
_cell.angle_gamma   90.00
#
_symmetry.space_group_name_H-M   'P 1'
#
loop_
_entity.id
_entity.type
_entity.pdbx_description
1 polymer ?
#
loop_
_entity_poly.entity_id
_entity_poly.type
_entity_poly.pdbx_seq_one_letter_code
_entity_poly.pdbx_strand_id
1 'polypeptide(L)'
;SEDPAGYGSTVAHRFFPNILPYEVGTQATFGFGQWNGRSLTDNAADVMCSIAANAPIRLGIGKESVTSKPSTIFPYMPPVVA
;
A
#
# COMPACT_ATOMS: atom_id res chain seq x y z
N SER A 1 13.63 24.73 -4.66
CA SER A 1 14.76 23.80 -4.77
C SER A 1 14.18 22.41 -4.60
N GLU A 2 13.96 21.69 -5.69
CA GLU A 2 13.52 20.29 -5.60
C GLU A 2 14.78 19.45 -5.40
N ASP A 3 14.81 18.61 -4.37
CA ASP A 3 15.94 17.73 -4.05
C ASP A 3 15.72 16.35 -4.71
N PRO A 4 16.18 16.14 -5.96
CA PRO A 4 15.97 14.88 -6.66
C PRO A 4 16.70 13.72 -5.97
N ALA A 5 17.82 14.00 -5.28
CA ALA A 5 18.58 12.98 -4.58
C ALA A 5 17.82 12.49 -3.33
N GLY A 6 17.25 13.42 -2.55
CA GLY A 6 16.40 13.10 -1.41
C GLY A 6 15.15 12.31 -1.81
N TYR A 7 14.50 12.70 -2.92
CA TYR A 7 13.37 11.95 -3.46
C TYR A 7 13.78 10.53 -3.88
N GLY A 8 14.86 10.39 -4.65
CA GLY A 8 15.37 9.09 -5.09
C GLY A 8 15.73 8.16 -3.92
N SER A 9 16.39 8.69 -2.90
CA SER A 9 16.71 7.95 -1.68
C SER A 9 15.45 7.47 -0.95
N THR A 10 14.45 8.35 -0.81
CA THR A 10 13.18 8.01 -0.18
C THR A 10 12.43 6.91 -0.93
N VAL A 11 12.42 6.95 -2.26
CA VAL A 11 11.81 5.90 -3.09
C VAL A 11 12.59 4.59 -2.94
N ALA A 12 13.92 4.62 -3.00
CA ALA A 12 14.75 3.43 -2.84
C ALA A 12 14.51 2.73 -1.49
N HIS A 13 14.44 3.48 -0.40
CA HIS A 13 14.15 2.95 0.95
C HIS A 13 12.74 2.39 1.13
N ARG A 14 11.82 2.67 0.21
CA ARG A 14 10.50 2.02 0.19
C ARG A 14 10.57 0.68 -0.53
N PHE A 15 11.18 0.64 -1.71
CA PHE A 15 11.32 -0.60 -2.49
C PHE A 15 12.25 -1.62 -1.87
N PHE A 16 13.26 -1.16 -1.12
CA PHE A 16 14.19 -2.00 -0.39
C PHE A 16 14.01 -1.75 1.11
N PRO A 17 13.70 -2.77 1.92
CA PRO A 17 13.81 -4.22 1.64
C PRO A 17 12.64 -4.82 0.83
N ASN A 18 12.83 -6.04 0.29
CA ASN A 18 11.80 -6.80 -0.46
C ASN A 18 10.54 -7.16 0.36
N ILE A 19 10.52 -6.80 1.65
CA ILE A 19 9.39 -7.01 2.56
C ILE A 19 8.87 -5.63 2.93
N LEU A 20 7.55 -5.44 2.83
CA LEU A 20 6.91 -4.20 3.22
C LEU A 20 7.09 -3.95 4.74
N PRO A 21 7.82 -2.90 5.16
CA PRO A 21 8.02 -2.62 6.58
C PRO A 21 6.69 -2.29 7.24
N TYR A 22 6.52 -2.72 8.50
CA TYR A 22 5.37 -2.37 9.33
C TYR A 22 5.81 -2.20 10.78
N GLU A 23 5.44 -1.08 11.39
CA GLU A 23 5.66 -0.82 12.82
C GLU A 23 4.44 -1.27 13.63
N VAL A 24 4.65 -2.22 14.55
CA VAL A 24 3.56 -2.79 15.36
C VAL A 24 2.90 -1.70 16.21
N GLY A 25 1.57 -1.70 16.25
CA GLY A 25 0.78 -0.73 17.03
C GLY A 25 0.49 0.58 16.29
N THR A 26 0.99 0.74 15.06
CA THR A 26 0.71 1.91 14.22
C THR A 26 -0.29 1.59 13.12
N GLN A 27 -0.98 2.62 12.62
CA GLN A 27 -1.95 2.46 11.54
C GLN A 27 -1.25 2.09 10.21
N ALA A 28 -1.75 1.03 9.56
CA ALA A 28 -1.22 0.62 8.28
C ALA A 28 -1.51 1.69 7.20
N THR A 29 -0.49 2.00 6.38
CA THR A 29 -0.58 2.98 5.30
C THR A 29 0.24 2.53 4.11
N PHE A 30 -0.39 2.31 2.97
CA PHE A 30 0.28 2.04 1.71
C PHE A 30 -0.12 3.09 0.69
N GLY A 31 0.69 4.14 0.54
CA GLY A 31 0.39 5.26 -0.34
C GLY A 31 1.62 5.79 -1.06
N PHE A 32 1.39 6.73 -1.99
CA PHE A 32 2.46 7.35 -2.78
C PHE A 32 3.50 8.08 -1.91
N GLY A 33 3.10 8.65 -0.78
CA GLY A 33 3.98 9.43 0.11
C GLY A 33 4.55 8.66 1.31
N GLN A 34 4.01 7.50 1.67
CA GLN A 34 4.41 6.78 2.89
C GLN A 34 3.98 5.31 2.84
N TRP A 35 4.85 4.42 3.32
CA TRP A 35 4.59 2.99 3.51
C TRP A 35 4.75 2.61 4.97
N ASN A 36 3.81 1.84 5.49
CA ASN A 36 3.83 1.23 6.82
C ASN A 36 2.81 0.09 6.80
N GLY A 37 3.21 -1.09 6.35
CA GLY A 37 2.30 -2.17 6.05
C GLY A 37 1.29 -1.80 4.96
N ARG A 38 0.33 -2.69 4.72
CA ARG A 38 -0.72 -2.52 3.73
C ARG A 38 -1.97 -3.25 4.21
N SER A 39 -3.14 -2.63 4.07
CA SER A 39 -4.41 -3.31 4.27
C SER A 39 -4.62 -4.35 3.16
N LEU A 40 -5.24 -5.49 3.46
CA LEU A 40 -5.63 -6.49 2.45
C LEU A 40 -6.54 -5.92 1.33
N THR A 41 -7.15 -4.75 1.57
CA THR A 41 -8.05 -4.07 0.64
C THR A 41 -7.44 -2.86 -0.06
N ASP A 42 -6.19 -2.50 0.23
CA ASP A 42 -5.54 -1.38 -0.47
C ASP A 42 -5.26 -1.75 -1.93
N ASN A 43 -5.55 -0.82 -2.85
CA ASN A 43 -5.20 -0.98 -4.25
C ASN A 43 -3.70 -0.72 -4.43
N ALA A 44 -2.92 -1.80 -4.34
CA ALA A 44 -1.48 -1.73 -4.49
C ALA A 44 -1.06 -1.22 -5.88
N ALA A 45 -1.83 -1.54 -6.93
CA ALA A 45 -1.53 -1.12 -8.29
C ALA A 45 -1.56 0.42 -8.44
N ASP A 46 -2.58 1.10 -7.89
CA ASP A 46 -2.66 2.57 -7.90
C ASP A 46 -1.40 3.20 -7.31
N VAL A 47 -0.93 2.68 -6.16
CA VAL A 47 0.27 3.19 -5.48
C VAL A 47 1.52 2.96 -6.31
N MET A 48 1.73 1.74 -6.82
CA MET A 48 2.93 1.41 -7.59
C MET A 48 2.98 2.16 -8.92
N CYS A 49 1.85 2.25 -9.62
CA CYS A 49 1.74 3.04 -10.85
C CYS A 49 1.98 4.53 -10.57
N SER A 50 1.42 5.07 -9.48
CA SER A 50 1.65 6.48 -9.11
C SER A 50 3.12 6.77 -8.85
N ILE A 51 3.83 5.85 -8.16
CA ILE A 51 5.27 5.95 -7.92
C ILE A 51 6.04 5.91 -9.24
N ALA A 52 5.73 4.95 -10.13
CA ALA A 52 6.39 4.82 -11.42
C ALA A 52 6.18 6.04 -12.32
N ALA A 53 4.99 6.64 -12.30
CA ALA A 53 4.66 7.83 -13.09
C ALA A 53 5.09 9.15 -12.42
N ASN A 54 5.51 9.11 -11.14
CA ASN A 54 5.67 10.28 -10.29
C ASN A 54 4.46 11.24 -10.33
N ALA A 55 3.25 10.68 -10.47
CA ALA A 55 2.01 11.41 -10.63
C ALA A 55 0.84 10.58 -10.07
N PRO A 56 -0.22 11.20 -9.53
CA PRO A 56 -1.36 10.45 -9.01
C PRO A 56 -2.08 9.66 -10.11
N ILE A 57 -2.13 8.33 -9.96
CA ILE A 57 -2.91 7.42 -10.80
C ILE A 57 -4.02 6.81 -9.93
N ARG A 58 -5.24 6.81 -10.45
CA ARG A 58 -6.40 6.16 -9.82
C ARG A 58 -7.11 5.28 -10.83
N LEU A 59 -7.20 3.98 -10.57
CA LEU A 59 -7.93 3.04 -11.40
C LEU A 59 -9.45 3.06 -11.17
N GLY A 60 -9.92 3.80 -10.14
CA GLY A 60 -11.34 3.81 -9.75
C GLY A 60 -11.80 2.54 -9.05
N ILE A 61 -10.85 1.70 -8.60
CA ILE A 61 -11.10 0.47 -7.85
C ILE A 61 -10.62 0.70 -6.43
N GLY A 62 -11.54 1.04 -5.53
CA GLY A 62 -11.24 1.30 -4.13
C GLY A 62 -11.62 0.14 -3.20
N LYS A 63 -11.53 0.40 -1.90
CA LYS A 63 -11.82 -0.59 -0.84
C LYS A 63 -13.27 -1.06 -0.89
N GLU A 64 -14.17 -0.23 -1.39
CA GLU A 64 -15.57 -0.51 -1.63
C GLU A 64 -15.79 -1.64 -2.65
N SER A 65 -14.90 -1.80 -3.62
CA SER A 65 -14.99 -2.86 -4.66
C SER A 65 -14.72 -4.27 -4.12
N VAL A 66 -14.17 -4.40 -2.91
CA VAL A 66 -13.93 -5.71 -2.26
C VAL A 66 -15.24 -6.27 -1.74
N THR A 67 -15.77 -7.34 -2.34
CA THR A 67 -17.05 -7.95 -1.95
C THR A 67 -16.95 -8.74 -0.64
N SER A 68 -15.87 -9.50 -0.48
CA SER A 68 -15.60 -10.29 0.73
C SER A 68 -14.56 -9.57 1.58
N LYS A 69 -15.00 -8.88 2.63
CA LYS A 69 -14.11 -8.09 3.49
C LYS A 69 -13.24 -9.00 4.37
N PRO A 70 -11.99 -8.58 4.69
CA PRO A 70 -11.16 -9.27 5.66
C PRO A 70 -11.87 -9.49 7.00
N SER A 71 -11.61 -10.65 7.61
CA SER A 71 -12.07 -10.95 8.96
C SER A 71 -11.28 -10.15 9.99
N THR A 72 -11.88 -9.82 11.12
CA THR A 72 -11.19 -9.26 12.29
C THR A 72 -10.56 -10.35 13.17
N ILE A 73 -10.80 -11.63 12.86
CA ILE A 73 -10.28 -12.79 13.58
C ILE A 73 -9.25 -13.50 12.70
N PHE A 74 -8.10 -13.86 13.28
CA PHE A 74 -7.05 -14.62 12.61
C PHE A 74 -7.63 -15.90 11.95
N PRO A 75 -7.31 -16.20 10.67
CA PRO A 75 -6.22 -15.66 9.86
C PRO A 75 -6.53 -14.37 9.07
N TYR A 76 -7.54 -13.60 9.47
CA TYR A 76 -7.97 -12.32 8.86
C TYR A 76 -8.48 -12.40 7.41
N MET A 77 -8.56 -13.60 6.84
CA MET A 77 -9.13 -13.85 5.53
C MET A 77 -10.67 -13.95 5.60
N PRO A 78 -11.39 -13.58 4.53
CA PRO A 78 -12.81 -13.83 4.45
C PRO A 78 -13.10 -15.34 4.52
N PRO A 79 -14.23 -15.77 5.13
CA PRO A 79 -14.62 -17.17 5.14
C PRO A 79 -14.93 -17.66 3.72
N VAL A 80 -14.54 -18.90 3.41
CA VAL A 80 -14.93 -19.56 2.16
C VAL A 80 -16.39 -19.97 2.26
N VAL A 81 -17.23 -19.46 1.37
CA VAL A 81 -18.59 -19.96 1.20
C VAL A 81 -18.52 -21.17 0.28
N ALA A 82 -18.87 -22.34 0.80
CA ALA A 82 -18.95 -23.58 0.03
C ALA A 82 -20.18 -23.60 -0.89
#